data_AF-A0A7C4GVM1-F1
#
_entry.id   AF-A0A7C4GVM1-F1
#
_cell.length_a   1.000
_cell.length_b   1.000
_cell.length_c   1.000
_cell.angle_alpha   90.00
_cell.angle_beta   90.00
_cell.angle_gamma   90.00
#
_symmetry.space_group_name_H-M   'P 1'
#
loop_
_entity.id
_entity.type
_entity.pdbx_description
1 polymer ?
#
loop_
_entity_poly.entity_id
_entity_poly.type
_entity_poly.pdbx_seq_one_letter_code
_entity_poly.pdbx_strand_id
1 'polypeptide(L)' 'MSAEELAISDSICMLVGYKFGDERCKLLSAALYAAKHNLPVGSPRRVFIQDLAAALNRRNILSNEKVDQFLRLGFRYMEI' A
#
# COMPACT_ATOMS: atom_id res chain seq x y z
N MET A 1 -6.47 13.09 -0.77
CA MET A 1 -6.94 11.82 -0.19
C MET A 1 -8.15 12.06 0.68
N SER A 2 -9.17 11.20 0.58
CA SER A 2 -10.31 11.13 1.50
C SER A 2 -9.89 10.58 2.87
N ALA A 3 -10.75 10.73 3.88
CA ALA A 3 -10.51 10.18 5.22
C ALA A 3 -10.39 8.65 5.20
N GLU A 4 -11.15 7.97 4.34
CA GLU A 4 -11.08 6.52 4.18
C GLU A 4 -9.76 6.08 3.53
N GLU A 5 -9.32 6.78 2.47
CA GLU A 5 -8.02 6.51 1.85
C GLU A 5 -6.87 6.68 2.85
N LEU A 6 -6.93 7.71 3.69
CA LEU A 6 -5.91 7.95 4.71
C LEU A 6 -5.86 6.81 5.72
N ALA A 7 -7.01 6.39 6.26
CA ALA A 7 -7.08 5.31 7.24
C ALA A 7 -6.56 3.96 6.68
N ILE A 8 -6.86 3.64 5.42
CA ILE A 8 -6.34 2.44 4.77
C ILE A 8 -4.83 2.56 4.53
N SER A 9 -4.35 3.71 4.07
CA SER A 9 -2.92 3.96 3.85
C SER A 9 -2.11 3.83 5.15
N ASP A 10 -2.63 4.36 6.26
CA ASP A 10 -2.02 4.20 7.58
C ASP A 10 -1.99 2.74 8.03
N SER A 11 -3.06 2.00 7.75
CA SER A 11 -3.12 0.55 8.03
C SER A 11 -2.05 -0.21 7.23
N ILE A 12 -1.84 0.15 5.97
CA ILE A 12 -0.78 -0.42 5.13
C ILE A 12 0.61 -0.08 5.70
N CYS A 13 0.84 1.16 6.14
CA CYS A 13 2.10 1.55 6.79
C CYS A 13 2.40 0.72 8.05
N MET A 14 1.40 0.42 8.87
CA MET A 14 1.58 -0.40 10.07
C MET A 14 1.98 -1.84 9.74
N LEU A 15 1.52 -2.39 8.61
CA LEU A 15 1.90 -3.75 8.19
C LEU A 15 3.40 -3.87 7.89
N VAL A 16 3.99 -2.82 7.34
CA VAL A 16 5.43 -2.74 7.03
C VAL A 16 6.28 -2.18 8.19
N GLY A 17 5.68 -2.04 9.38
CA GLY A 17 6.38 -1.62 10.59
C GLY A 17 6.71 -0.12 10.65
N TYR A 18 6.10 0.71 9.80
CA TYR A 18 6.28 2.15 9.85
C TYR A 18 5.33 2.76 10.88
N LYS A 19 5.81 3.80 11.58
CA LYS A 19 5.00 4.54 12.55
C LYS A 19 4.19 5.63 11.86
N PHE A 20 3.07 6.01 12.46
CA PHE A 20 2.32 7.18 12.01
C PHE A 20 3.21 8.42 12.03
N GLY A 21 3.18 9.19 10.93
CA GLY A 21 4.02 10.39 10.77
C GLY A 21 5.48 10.14 10.37
N ASP A 22 5.94 8.88 10.31
CA ASP A 22 7.26 8.50 9.77
C ASP A 22 7.36 8.94 8.30
N GLU A 23 8.51 9.49 7.90
CA GLU A 23 8.80 9.89 6.52
C GLU A 23 8.62 8.71 5.55
N ARG A 24 8.97 7.49 5.97
CA ARG A 24 8.77 6.28 5.17
C ARG A 24 7.30 5.96 4.94
N CYS A 25 6.45 6.20 5.94
CA CYS A 25 5.01 6.06 5.78
C CYS A 25 4.45 7.13 4.85
N LYS A 26 4.90 8.39 4.97
CA LYS A 26 4.51 9.47 4.05
C LYS A 26 4.88 9.14 2.61
N LEU A 27 6.08 8.61 2.39
CA LEU A 27 6.55 8.20 1.06
C LEU A 27 5.72 7.05 0.48
N LEU A 28 5.43 6.03 1.30
CA LEU A 28 4.58 4.91 0.87
C LEU A 28 3.16 5.39 0.52
N SER A 29 2.55 6.22 1.37
CA SER A 29 1.24 6.81 1.14
C SER A 29 1.22 7.66 -0.14
N ALA A 30 2.27 8.46 -0.39
CA ALA A 30 2.40 9.24 -1.62
C ALA A 30 2.54 8.34 -2.87
N ALA A 31 3.29 7.24 -2.78
CA ALA A 31 3.43 6.27 -3.87
C ALA A 31 2.10 5.57 -4.18
N LEU A 32 1.35 5.15 -3.15
CA LEU A 32 0.02 4.56 -3.30
C LEU A 32 -0.95 5.55 -3.96
N TYR A 33 -0.97 6.81 -3.50
CA TYR A 33 -1.80 7.87 -4.06
C TYR A 33 -1.46 8.13 -5.53
N ALA A 34 -0.17 8.28 -5.85
CA ALA A 34 0.28 8.50 -7.21
C ALA A 34 -0.08 7.33 -8.12
N ALA A 35 0.10 6.09 -7.67
CA ALA A 35 -0.26 4.91 -8.44
C ALA A 35 -1.77 4.84 -8.70
N LYS A 36 -2.59 5.09 -7.67
CA LYS A 36 -4.05 5.14 -7.82
C LYS A 36 -4.48 6.17 -8.87
N HIS A 37 -3.93 7.38 -8.83
CA HIS A 37 -4.40 8.45 -9.73
C HIS A 37 -3.84 8.37 -11.16
N ASN A 38 -2.69 7.74 -11.36
CA ASN A 38 -2.05 7.68 -12.67
C ASN A 38 -2.24 6.34 -13.40
N LEU A 39 -2.57 5.26 -12.69
CA LEU A 39 -2.83 3.96 -13.31
C LEU A 39 -4.32 3.81 -13.68
N PRO A 40 -4.62 3.22 -14.84
CA PRO A 40 -5.98 2.83 -15.20
C PRO A 40 -6.59 1.91 -14.14
N VAL A 41 -7.90 2.09 -13.89
CA VAL A 41 -8.67 1.25 -12.97
C VAL A 41 -8.61 -0.22 -13.42
N GLY A 42 -8.64 -1.15 -12.45
CA GLY A 42 -8.61 -2.59 -12.68
C GLY A 42 -7.21 -3.18 -12.61
N SER A 43 -6.86 -4.03 -13.60
CA SER A 43 -5.66 -4.86 -13.56
C SER A 43 -4.35 -4.11 -13.28
N PRO A 44 -4.06 -2.93 -13.88
CA PRO A 44 -2.80 -2.23 -13.62
C PRO A 44 -2.59 -1.86 -12.15
N ARG A 45 -3.63 -1.39 -11.46
CA ARG A 45 -3.56 -1.07 -10.02
C ARG A 45 -3.34 -2.30 -9.16
N ARG A 46 -3.96 -3.43 -9.52
CA ARG A 46 -3.77 -4.71 -8.81
C ARG A 46 -2.34 -5.23 -8.96
N VAL A 47 -1.80 -5.21 -10.19
CA VAL A 47 -0.41 -5.60 -10.47
C VAL A 47 0.55 -4.73 -9.68
N PHE A 48 0.35 -3.41 -9.65
CA PHE A 48 1.17 -2.51 -8.83
C PHE A 48 1.23 -2.92 -7.35
N ILE A 49 0.08 -3.23 -6.74
CA ILE A 49 0.02 -3.67 -5.34
C ILE A 49 0.72 -5.02 -5.13
N GLN A 50 0.56 -5.96 -6.07
CA GLN A 50 1.22 -7.27 -6.03
C GLN A 50 2.74 -7.13 -6.11
N ASP A 51 3.24 -6.34 -7.06
CA ASP A 51 4.67 -6.08 -7.25
C ASP A 51 5.27 -5.35 -6.05
N LEU A 52 4.55 -4.38 -5.50
CA LEU A 52 4.96 -3.67 -4.30
C LEU A 52 5.05 -4.62 -3.09
N ALA A 53 4.05 -5.46 -2.87
CA ALA A 53 4.07 -6.44 -1.79
C ALA A 53 5.27 -7.41 -1.93
N ALA A 54 5.49 -7.92 -3.15
CA ALA A 54 6.63 -8.80 -3.44
C ALA A 54 7.98 -8.09 -3.21
N ALA A 55 8.12 -6.83 -3.64
CA ALA A 55 9.33 -6.06 -3.44
C ALA A 55 9.62 -5.78 -1.96
N LEU A 56 8.60 -5.41 -1.18
CA LEU A 56 8.73 -5.18 0.25
C LEU A 56 9.05 -6.46 1.01
N ASN A 57 8.45 -7.58 0.60
CA ASN A 57 8.70 -8.88 1.20
C ASN A 57 10.12 -9.39 0.95
N ARG A 58 10.61 -9.29 -0.30
CA ARG A 58 12.01 -9.65 -0.64
C ARG A 58 13.05 -8.84 0.13
N ARG A 59 12.68 -7.64 0.60
CA ARG A 59 13.54 -6.77 1.42
C ARG A 59 13.36 -6.98 2.93
N ASN A 60 12.57 -7.97 3.36
CA ASN A 60 12.20 -8.21 4.76
C ASN A 60 11.53 -7.00 5.44
N ILE A 61 10.90 -6.12 4.66
CA ILE A 61 10.14 -4.97 5.17
C ILE A 61 8.69 -5.40 5.48
N LEU A 62 8.13 -6.26 4.62
CA LEU A 62 6.82 -6.88 4.81
C LEU A 62 7.02 -8.36 5.16
N SER A 63 6.56 -8.78 6.33
CA SER A 63 6.66 -10.19 6.74
C SER A 63 5.70 -11.08 5.93
N ASN A 64 6.08 -12.34 5.72
CA ASN A 64 5.33 -13.29 4.89
C ASN A 64 3.88 -13.44 5.36
N GLU A 65 3.65 -13.51 6.67
CA GLU A 65 2.33 -13.67 7.26
C GLU A 65 1.40 -12.45 7.07
N LYS A 66 1.97 -11.28 6.71
CA LYS A 66 1.20 -10.05 6.47
C LYS A 66 0.93 -9.78 4.99
N VAL A 67 1.50 -10.55 4.07
CA VAL A 67 1.38 -10.32 2.62
C VAL A 67 -0.09 -10.32 2.19
N ASP A 68 -0.88 -11.31 2.59
CA ASP A 68 -2.30 -11.38 2.21
C ASP A 68 -3.11 -10.19 2.74
N GLN A 69 -2.80 -9.73 3.95
CA GLN A 69 -3.46 -8.54 4.51
C GLN A 69 -3.06 -7.28 3.76
N PHE A 70 -1.78 -7.14 3.41
CA PHE A 70 -1.28 -6.03 2.60
C PHE A 70 -1.98 -5.99 1.23
N LEU A 71 -2.07 -7.13 0.55
CA LEU A 71 -2.75 -7.23 -0.75
C LEU A 71 -4.22 -6.82 -0.64
N ARG A 72 -4.96 -7.34 0.35
CA ARG A 72 -6.37 -6.98 0.55
C ARG A 72 -6.58 -5.48 0.78
N LEU A 73 -5.78 -4.87 1.65
CA LEU A 73 -5.87 -3.43 1.91
C LEU A 73 -5.44 -2.59 0.70
N GLY A 74 -4.36 -2.99 0.03
CA GLY A 74 -3.88 -2.32 -1.17
C GLY A 74 -4.90 -2.35 -2.30
N PHE A 75 -5.54 -3.51 -2.54
CA PHE A 75 -6.61 -3.62 -3.53
C PHE A 75 -7.81 -2.74 -3.17
N ARG A 76 -8.22 -2.73 -1.90
CA ARG A 76 -9.30 -1.84 -1.46
C ARG A 76 -8.95 -0.37 -1.68
N TYR A 77 -7.75 0.06 -1.26
CA TYR A 77 -7.28 1.43 -1.45
C TYR A 77 -7.37 1.88 -2.91
N MET A 78 -6.98 1.00 -3.83
CA MET A 78 -6.93 1.26 -5.26
C MET A 78 -8.29 1.40 -5.93
N GLU A 79 -9.36 0.88 -5.33
CA GLU A 79 -10.70 0.79 -5.95
C GLU A 79 -11.74 1.73 -5.31
N ILE A 80 -11.48 2.25 -4.10
CA ILE A 80 -12.35 3.27 -3.48
C ILE A 80 -12.24 4.65 -4.12
#